data_AF-Q4RWF5-F1
#
_entry.id   AF-Q4RWF5-F1
#
_cell.length_a   1.000
_cell.length_b   1.000
_cell.length_c   1.000
_cell.angle_alpha   90.00
_cell.angle_beta   90.00
_cell.angle_gamma   90.00
#
_symmetry.space_group_name_H-M   'P 1'
#
loop_
_entity.id
_entity.type
_entity.pdbx_description
1 polymer ?
#
loop_
_entity_poly.entity_id
_entity_poly.type
_entity_poly.pdbx_seq_one_letter_code
_entity_poly.pdbx_strand_id
1 'polypeptide(L)' 'DRCLEPMSEGPCSEYALLWYFHPRSGECRPFVYGGCGGNANRFSSREECQSLCR' A
#
# COMPACT_ATOMS: atom_id res chain seq x y z
N ASP A 1 1.15 -8.89 -9.90
CA ASP A 1 -0.21 -9.03 -9.35
C ASP A 1 -0.45 -8.16 -8.12
N ARG A 2 0.38 -8.22 -7.06
CA ARG A 2 0.22 -7.39 -5.83
C ARG A 2 -0.14 -5.91 -6.06
N CYS A 3 0.39 -5.29 -7.12
CA CYS A 3 0.10 -3.88 -7.47
C CYS A 3 -1.38 -3.65 -7.84
N LEU A 4 -2.15 -4.69 -8.17
CA LEU A 4 -3.56 -4.62 -8.53
C LEU A 4 -4.50 -4.84 -7.34
N GLU A 5 -3.97 -5.28 -6.19
CA GLU A 5 -4.78 -5.47 -4.99
C GLU A 5 -5.25 -4.12 -4.42
N PRO A 6 -6.43 -4.05 -3.77
CA PRO A 6 -6.85 -2.83 -3.09
C PRO A 6 -5.95 -2.52 -1.89
N MET A 7 -5.92 -1.27 -1.45
CA MET A 7 -5.32 -0.94 -0.15
C MET A 7 -6.07 -1.67 0.97
N SER A 8 -5.34 -2.14 1.99
CA SER A 8 -5.91 -2.89 3.09
C SER A 8 -5.27 -2.48 4.43
N GLU A 9 -6.08 -1.84 5.27
CA GLU A 9 -5.67 -1.38 6.60
C GLU A 9 -5.39 -2.54 7.56
N GLY A 10 -6.16 -3.63 7.46
CA GLY A 10 -6.09 -4.74 8.40
C GLY A 10 -6.83 -4.45 9.73
N PRO A 11 -6.97 -5.44 10.62
CA PRO A 11 -7.84 -5.34 11.79
C PRO A 11 -7.16 -4.78 13.06
N CYS A 12 -5.83 -4.61 13.05
CA CYS A 12 -5.09 -4.13 14.22
C CYS A 12 -5.09 -2.59 14.33
N SER A 13 -4.63 -2.06 15.47
CA SER A 13 -4.63 -0.61 15.76
C SER A 13 -3.23 0.00 15.90
N GLU A 14 -2.22 -0.64 15.32
CA GLU A 14 -0.84 -0.14 15.26
C GLU A 14 -0.66 0.68 13.99
N TYR A 15 -1.22 1.89 13.99
CA TYR A 15 -1.31 2.71 12.78
C TYR A 15 0.06 3.18 12.28
N ALA A 16 0.33 2.89 11.01
CA ALA A 16 1.49 3.38 10.27
C ALA A 16 1.04 3.99 8.93
N LEU A 17 1.66 5.12 8.55
CA LEU A 17 1.47 5.71 7.23
C LEU A 17 2.38 5.00 6.23
N LEU A 18 1.78 4.31 5.25
CA LEU A 18 2.48 3.55 4.22
C LEU A 18 1.93 3.90 2.83
N TRP A 19 2.48 3.28 1.78
CA TRP A 19 2.12 3.57 0.39
C TRP A 19 1.52 2.35 -0.29
N TYR A 20 0.51 2.54 -1.13
CA TYR A 20 -0.03 1.49 -2.00
C TYR A 20 -0.08 1.99 -3.44
N PHE A 21 -0.04 1.08 -4.41
CA PHE A 21 -0.21 1.41 -5.81
C PHE A 21 -1.70 1.48 -6.16
N HIS A 22 -2.13 2.59 -6.73
CA HIS A 22 -3.49 2.79 -7.20
C HIS A 22 -3.56 2.60 -8.73
N PRO A 23 -3.97 1.41 -9.21
CA PRO A 23 -3.82 1.03 -10.62
C PRO A 23 -4.66 1.88 -11.58
N ARG A 24 -5.79 2.44 -11.10
CA ARG A 24 -6.63 3.30 -11.94
C ARG A 24 -5.97 4.63 -12.30
N SER A 25 -5.14 5.18 -11.42
CA SER A 25 -4.39 6.40 -11.70
C SER A 25 -2.93 6.14 -12.09
N GLY A 26 -2.42 4.92 -11.88
CA GLY A 26 -1.01 4.60 -12.09
C GLY A 26 -0.07 5.27 -11.09
N GLU A 27 -0.57 5.57 -9.88
CA GLU A 27 0.16 6.34 -8.87
C GLU A 27 0.26 5.60 -7.55
N CYS A 28 1.36 5.80 -6.84
CA CYS A 28 1.50 5.41 -5.44
C CYS A 28 0.89 6.47 -4.54
N ARG A 29 -0.04 6.06 -3.67
CA ARG A 29 -0.77 6.94 -2.76
C ARG A 29 -0.55 6.53 -1.31
N PRO A 30 -0.50 7.48 -0.36
CA PRO A 30 -0.39 7.15 1.05
C PRO A 30 -1.70 6.54 1.56
N PHE A 31 -1.61 5.63 2.53
CA PHE A 31 -2.74 5.06 3.26
C PHE A 31 -2.31 4.66 4.68
N VAL A 32 -3.30 4.43 5.55
CA VAL A 32 -3.07 3.95 6.93
C VAL A 32 -3.11 2.43 6.94
N TYR A 33 -2.10 1.82 7.55
CA TYR A 33 -2.05 0.40 7.83
C TYR A 33 -2.10 0.18 9.34
N GLY A 34 -2.98 -0.71 9.80
CA GLY A 34 -3.22 -1.02 11.21
C GLY A 34 -2.19 -1.95 11.85
N GLY A 35 -1.13 -2.34 11.13
CA GLY A 35 0.01 -3.08 11.68
C GLY A 35 -0.05 -4.60 11.52
N CYS A 36 -1.22 -5.19 11.28
CA CYS A 36 -1.35 -6.63 11.00
C CYS A 36 -2.30 -6.94 9.83
N GLY A 37 -2.11 -8.11 9.21
CA GLY A 37 -2.93 -8.57 8.09
C GLY A 37 -2.78 -7.72 6.83
N GLY A 38 -3.89 -7.51 6.14
CA GLY A 38 -3.93 -6.83 4.85
C GLY A 38 -3.32 -7.67 3.72
N ASN A 39 -2.69 -7.00 2.76
CA ASN A 39 -2.08 -7.64 1.59
C ASN A 39 -0.72 -7.02 1.24
N ALA A 40 -0.16 -7.44 0.10
CA ALA A 40 1.18 -7.07 -0.33
C ALA A 40 1.24 -5.75 -1.13
N ASN A 41 0.11 -5.09 -1.40
CA ASN A 41 0.10 -3.75 -1.99
C ASN A 41 0.40 -2.67 -0.94
N ARG A 42 1.58 -2.77 -0.33
CA ARG A 42 2.00 -1.94 0.79
C ARG A 42 3.51 -1.77 0.79
N PHE A 43 3.95 -0.52 0.79
CA PHE A 43 5.34 -0.13 0.64
C PHE A 43 5.72 0.93 1.67
N SER A 44 7.00 0.95 2.03
CA SER A 44 7.54 1.87 3.03
C SER A 44 7.72 3.30 2.50
N SER A 45 7.91 3.45 1.19
CA SER A 45 8.08 4.73 0.52
C SER A 45 7.34 4.80 -0.82
N ARG A 46 7.15 6.03 -1.30
CA ARG A 46 6.58 6.29 -2.63
C ARG A 46 7.51 5.73 -3.72
N GLU A 47 8.81 5.91 -3.55
CA GLU A 47 9.85 5.52 -4.49
C GLU A 47 9.92 4.00 -4.64
N GLU A 48 9.83 3.26 -3.54
CA GLU A 48 9.76 1.79 -3.55
C GLU A 48 8.53 1.32 -4.34
N CYS A 49 7.36 1.87 -4.02
CA CYS A 49 6.12 1.56 -4.71
C CYS A 49 6.21 1.85 -6.22
N GLN A 50 6.74 3.02 -6.60
CA GLN A 50 6.85 3.41 -8.01
C GLN A 50 7.86 2.55 -8.76
N SER A 51 8.98 2.17 -8.12
CA SER A 51 9.97 1.29 -8.70
C SER A 51 9.42 -0.11 -8.98
N LEU A 52 8.50 -0.61 -8.14
CA LEU A 52 7.97 -1.96 -8.22
C LEU A 52 6.71 -2.11 -9.07
N CYS A 53 5.86 -1.08 -9.14
CA CYS A 53 4.49 -1.20 -9.67
C CYS A 53 4.17 -0.29 -10.86
N ARG A 54 5.06 0.63 -11.22
CA ARG A 54 4.84 1.55 -12.35
C ARG A 54 5.19 0.90 -13.69
#